data_AF-R7U7G9-F1
#
_entry.id   AF-R7U7G9-F1
#
_cell.length_a   1.000
_cell.length_b   1.000
_cell.length_c   1.000
_cell.angle_alpha   90.00
_cell.angle_beta   90.00
_cell.angle_gamma   90.00
#
_symmetry.space_group_name_H-M   'P 1'
#
loop_
_entity.id
_entity.type
_entity.pdbx_description
1 polymer ?
#
loop_
_entity_poly.entity_id
_entity_poly.type
_entity_poly.pdbx_seq_one_letter_code
_entity_poly.pdbx_strand_id
1 'polypeptide(L)'
;MTRERRVEANARERSRVHTISAAFESLRRAVPSYSYNQRLSKLAILRIAGSYITALSRLADLDYSADQSEPTFADCVDTCTRTIQAEGKAKRRH
;
A
#
# COMPACT_ATOMS: atom_id res chain seq x y z
N MET A 1 25.24 10.11 -26.31
CA MET A 1 23.98 10.78 -25.91
C MET A 1 24.31 12.23 -25.56
N THR A 2 23.67 13.23 -26.18
CA THR A 2 24.00 14.66 -25.94
C THR A 2 23.51 15.11 -24.55
N ARG A 3 24.13 16.17 -24.01
CA ARG A 3 23.75 16.76 -22.72
C ARG A 3 22.26 17.15 -22.68
N GLU A 4 21.76 17.71 -23.77
CA GLU A 4 20.35 18.10 -23.92
C GLU A 4 19.41 16.90 -23.80
N ARG A 5 19.70 15.79 -24.50
CA ARG A 5 18.89 14.56 -24.42
C ARG A 5 18.90 13.95 -23.02
N ARG A 6 20.01 14.06 -22.28
CA ARG A 6 20.08 13.63 -20.86
C ARG A 6 19.21 14.50 -19.95
N VAL A 7 19.23 15.82 -20.15
CA VAL A 7 18.43 16.77 -19.36
C VAL A 7 16.93 16.50 -19.59
N GLU A 8 16.53 16.33 -20.84
CA GLU A 8 15.13 16.03 -21.20
C GLU A 8 14.67 14.67 -20.63
N ALA A 9 15.50 13.64 -20.71
CA ALA A 9 15.20 12.33 -20.11
C ALA A 9 15.04 12.42 -18.58
N ASN A 10 15.91 13.16 -17.90
CA ASN A 10 15.82 13.37 -16.45
C ASN A 10 14.56 14.15 -16.05
N ALA A 11 14.17 15.16 -16.85
CA ALA A 11 12.94 15.91 -16.61
C ALA A 11 11.70 14.99 -16.73
N ARG A 12 11.66 14.14 -17.76
CA ARG A 12 10.60 13.14 -17.92
C ARG A 12 10.53 12.15 -16.76
N GLU A 13 11.67 11.62 -16.34
CA GLU A 13 11.71 10.67 -15.22
C GLU A 13 11.25 11.32 -13.90
N ARG A 14 11.62 12.59 -13.67
CA ARG A 14 11.13 13.33 -12.51
C ARG A 14 9.60 13.47 -12.52
N SER A 15 9.01 13.79 -13.68
CA SER A 15 7.55 13.87 -13.84
C SER A 15 6.88 12.51 -13.60
N ARG A 16 7.47 11.43 -14.10
CA ARG A 16 6.99 10.05 -13.87
C ARG A 16 7.00 9.71 -12.39
N VAL A 17 8.10 9.98 -11.69
CA VAL A 17 8.24 9.73 -10.25
C VAL A 17 7.27 10.59 -9.43
N HIS A 18 7.03 11.85 -9.82
CA HIS A 18 6.04 12.69 -9.16
C HIS A 18 4.63 12.10 -9.29
N THR A 19 4.27 11.62 -10.47
CA THR A 19 2.96 10.98 -10.73
C THR A 19 2.78 9.74 -9.84
N ILE A 20 3.80 8.87 -9.79
CA ILE A 20 3.79 7.67 -8.94
C ILE A 20 3.67 8.04 -7.46
N SER A 21 4.36 9.09 -7.02
CA SER A 21 4.34 9.53 -5.63
C SER A 21 2.96 10.07 -5.23
N ALA A 22 2.28 10.79 -6.12
CA ALA A 22 0.90 11.24 -5.91
C ALA A 22 -0.09 10.07 -5.84
N ALA A 23 0.07 9.05 -6.68
CA ALA A 23 -0.73 7.83 -6.62
C ALA A 23 -0.52 7.07 -5.29
N PHE A 24 0.73 6.97 -4.82
CA PHE A 24 1.03 6.37 -3.51
C PHE A 24 0.41 7.14 -2.34
N GLU A 25 0.41 8.48 -2.38
CA GLU A 25 -0.26 9.27 -1.33
C GLU A 25 -1.78 9.10 -1.37
N SER A 26 -2.36 9.01 -2.56
CA SER A 26 -3.80 8.72 -2.72
C SER A 26 -4.15 7.34 -2.13
N LEU A 27 -3.33 6.32 -2.43
CA LEU A 27 -3.49 4.99 -1.85
C LEU A 27 -3.29 5.01 -0.32
N ARG A 28 -2.30 5.76 0.19
CA ARG A 28 -2.06 5.92 1.64
C ARG A 28 -3.30 6.42 2.39
N ARG A 29 -4.05 7.34 1.77
CA ARG A 29 -5.28 7.90 2.36
C ARG A 29 -6.46 6.93 2.32
N ALA A 30 -6.47 5.99 1.37
CA ALA A 30 -7.53 5.00 1.21
C ALA A 30 -7.34 3.76 2.09
N VAL A 31 -6.11 3.44 2.49
CA VAL A 31 -5.82 2.26 3.33
C VAL A 31 -6.04 2.52 4.82
N PRO A 32 -6.50 1.53 5.59
CA PRO A 32 -6.65 1.64 7.04
C PRO A 32 -5.31 1.85 7.74
N SER A 33 -5.29 2.71 8.75
CA SER A 33 -4.10 3.02 9.56
C SER A 33 -4.51 3.51 10.96
N TYR A 34 -3.58 3.57 11.91
CA TYR A 34 -3.87 4.03 13.28
C TYR A 34 -4.23 5.51 13.38
N SER A 35 -3.71 6.30 12.44
CA SER A 35 -3.94 7.73 12.39
C SER A 35 -3.77 8.22 10.97
N TYR A 36 -4.59 9.19 10.57
CA TYR A 36 -4.51 9.85 9.28
C TYR A 36 -3.09 10.35 8.94
N ASN A 37 -2.34 10.79 9.94
CA ASN A 37 -0.98 11.31 9.80
C ASN A 37 0.12 10.24 9.96
N GLN A 38 -0.24 8.95 10.09
CA GLN A 38 0.74 7.89 10.22
C GLN A 38 1.61 7.80 8.96
N ARG A 39 2.92 7.94 9.15
CA ARG A 39 3.89 7.78 8.06
C ARG A 39 4.08 6.30 7.76
N LEU A 40 3.56 5.82 6.64
CA LEU A 40 3.77 4.46 6.12
C LEU A 40 4.88 4.44 5.06
N SER A 41 5.63 3.34 4.95
CA SER A 41 6.54 3.11 3.83
C SER A 41 5.74 2.71 2.57
N LYS A 42 6.32 2.83 1.37
CA LYS A 42 5.66 2.37 0.13
C LYS A 42 5.29 0.88 0.21
N LEU A 43 6.19 0.06 0.76
CA LEU A 43 5.93 -1.38 0.95
C LEU A 43 4.80 -1.63 1.95
N ALA A 44 4.76 -0.90 3.06
CA ALA A 44 3.69 -1.01 4.05
C ALA A 44 2.33 -0.65 3.43
N ILE A 45 2.26 0.44 2.65
CA ILE A 45 1.03 0.83 1.94
C ILE A 45 0.53 -0.31 1.04
N LEU A 46 1.42 -0.93 0.26
CA LEU A 46 1.04 -2.04 -0.62
C LEU A 46 0.56 -3.28 0.15
N ARG A 47 1.24 -3.65 1.25
CA ARG A 47 0.86 -4.80 2.08
C ARG A 47 -0.50 -4.60 2.74
N ILE A 48 -0.71 -3.42 3.34
CA ILE A 48 -1.99 -3.08 3.98
C ILE A 48 -3.10 -3.02 2.93
N ALA A 49 -2.85 -2.42 1.76
CA ALA A 49 -3.82 -2.38 0.66
C ALA A 49 -4.24 -3.78 0.23
N GLY A 50 -3.29 -4.70 0.03
CA GLY A 50 -3.59 -6.08 -0.34
C GLY A 50 -4.48 -6.78 0.69
N SER A 51 -4.08 -6.74 1.97
CA SER A 51 -4.88 -7.36 3.04
C SER A 51 -6.26 -6.71 3.18
N TYR A 52 -6.38 -5.40 2.96
CA TYR A 52 -7.65 -4.70 3.05
C TYR A 52 -8.58 -5.05 1.89
N ILE A 53 -8.06 -5.16 0.67
CA ILE A 53 -8.83 -5.65 -0.49
C ILE A 53 -9.38 -7.05 -0.18
N THR A 54 -8.57 -7.97 0.34
CA THR A 54 -9.04 -9.31 0.70
C THR A 54 -10.17 -9.26 1.73
N ALA A 55 -10.05 -8.43 2.77
CA ALA A 55 -11.10 -8.27 3.77
C ALA A 55 -12.40 -7.69 3.18
N LEU A 56 -12.32 -6.63 2.38
CA LEU A 56 -13.49 -6.05 1.71
C LEU A 56 -14.14 -7.02 0.72
N SER A 57 -13.34 -7.86 0.07
CA SER A 57 -13.86 -8.85 -0.87
C SER A 57 -14.66 -9.94 -0.15
N ARG A 58 -14.18 -10.40 1.01
CA ARG A 58 -14.97 -11.32 1.86
C ARG A 58 -16.25 -10.71 2.39
N LEU A 59 -16.22 -9.42 2.73
CA LEU A 59 -17.43 -8.72 3.13
C LEU A 59 -18.46 -8.66 1.98
N ALA A 60 -18.01 -8.72 0.73
CA ALA A 60 -18.84 -8.76 -0.46
C ALA A 60 -19.07 -10.18 -1.00
N ASP A 61 -18.83 -11.22 -0.20
CA ASP A 61 -18.97 -12.63 -0.57
C ASP A 61 -18.11 -13.07 -1.78
N LEU A 62 -16.95 -12.42 -1.97
CA LEU A 62 -15.98 -12.74 -3.04
C LEU A 62 -14.70 -13.38 -2.50
N ASP A 63 -14.15 -14.33 -3.26
CA ASP A 63 -12.87 -14.99 -3.00
C ASP A 63 -11.74 -14.48 -3.89
N TYR A 64 -10.80 -13.73 -3.31
CA TYR A 64 -9.51 -13.39 -3.93
C TYR A 64 -8.30 -13.98 -3.20
N SER A 65 -8.50 -15.01 -2.37
CA SER A 65 -7.39 -15.76 -1.80
C SER A 65 -6.72 -16.60 -2.90
N ALA A 66 -5.40 -16.56 -2.97
CA ALA A 66 -4.65 -17.26 -4.03
C ALA A 66 -4.83 -18.80 -3.96
N ASP A 67 -5.15 -19.32 -2.77
CA ASP A 67 -5.32 -20.72 -2.45
C ASP A 67 -6.80 -21.15 -2.33
N GLN A 68 -7.75 -20.25 -2.61
CA GLN A 68 -9.20 -20.51 -2.43
C GLN A 68 -9.52 -21.03 -1.03
N SER A 69 -8.82 -20.52 -0.01
CA SER A 69 -8.97 -20.94 1.38
C SER A 69 -10.29 -20.50 2.01
N GLU A 70 -11.08 -19.67 1.31
CA GLU A 70 -12.34 -19.09 1.80
C GLU A 70 -12.25 -18.55 3.25
N PRO A 71 -11.25 -17.73 3.59
CA PRO A 71 -11.13 -17.17 4.94
C PRO A 71 -12.37 -16.36 5.29
N THR A 72 -12.78 -16.45 6.55
CA THR A 72 -13.90 -15.64 7.03
C THR A 72 -13.52 -14.16 6.97
N PHE A 73 -14.53 -13.29 6.96
CA PHE A 73 -14.29 -11.85 7.07
C PHE A 73 -13.48 -11.50 8.33
N ALA A 74 -13.76 -12.17 9.46
CA ALA A 74 -13.05 -11.98 10.72
C ALA A 74 -11.55 -12.30 10.59
N ASP A 75 -11.19 -13.42 9.97
CA ASP A 75 -9.78 -13.81 9.75
C ASP A 75 -9.03 -12.79 8.89
N CYS A 76 -9.73 -12.23 7.89
CA CYS A 76 -9.17 -11.20 7.02
C CYS A 76 -8.93 -9.89 7.78
N VAL A 77 -9.87 -9.50 8.65
CA VAL A 77 -9.73 -8.30 9.51
C VAL A 77 -8.58 -8.48 10.49
N ASP A 78 -8.43 -9.65 11.10
CA ASP A 78 -7.31 -9.96 12.00
C ASP A 78 -5.97 -9.90 11.28
N THR A 79 -5.93 -10.39 10.03
CA THR A 79 -4.74 -10.31 9.18
C THR A 79 -4.41 -8.86 8.82
N CYS A 80 -5.41 -8.04 8.48
CA CYS A 80 -5.23 -6.63 8.19
C CYS A 80 -4.70 -5.87 9.43
N THR A 81 -5.31 -6.13 10.58
CA THR A 81 -4.91 -5.53 11.87
C THR A 81 -3.48 -5.89 12.24
N ARG A 82 -3.09 -7.18 12.11
CA ARG A 82 -1.71 -7.62 12.33
C ARG A 82 -0.72 -6.95 11.37
N THR A 83 -1.11 -6.77 10.11
CA THR A 83 -0.28 -6.08 9.11
C THR A 83 -0.03 -4.62 9.50
N ILE A 84 -1.08 -3.89 9.91
CA ILE A 84 -0.97 -2.51 10.37
C ILE A 84 -0.07 -2.41 11.62
N GLN A 85 -0.21 -3.34 12.57
CA GLN A 85 0.61 -3.42 13.79
C GLN A 85 2.10 -3.63 13.49
N ALA A 86 2.42 -4.59 12.62
CA ALA A 86 3.79 -4.94 12.27
C ALA A 86 4.52 -3.74 11.63
N GLU A 87 3.84 -3.07 10.71
CA GLU A 87 4.39 -1.91 9.99
C GLU A 87 4.47 -0.65 10.89
N GLY A 88 3.65 -0.56 11.94
CA GLY A 88 3.72 0.50 12.96
C GLY A 88 4.91 0.34 13.92
N LYS A 89 5.23 -0.90 14.34
CA LYS A 89 6.36 -1.18 15.25
C LYS A 89 7.73 -1.03 14.60
N ALA A 90 7.82 -1.25 13.28
CA ALA A 90 9.08 -1.15 12.54
C ALA A 90 9.75 0.23 12.64
N LYS A 91 9.01 1.30 12.99
CA LYS A 91 9.53 2.66 13.18
C LYS A 91 9.90 3.05 14.62
N ARG A 92 9.64 2.20 15.61
CA ARG A 92 10.07 2.45 17.01
C ARG A 92 11.50 2.01 17.33
N ARG A 93 12.19 1.42 16.35
CA ARG A 93 13.61 1.05 16.46
C ARG A 93 14.46 2.21 15.92
N HIS A 94 14.62 3.26 16.70
CA HIS A 94 15.75 4.20 16.63
C HIS A 94 15.85 4.97 17.94
#